data_AF-R9TBT2-F1
#
_entry.id   AF-R9TBT2-F1
#
_cell.length_a   1.000
_cell.length_b   1.000
_cell.length_c   1.000
_cell.angle_alpha   90.00
_cell.angle_beta   90.00
_cell.angle_gamma   90.00
#
_symmetry.space_group_name_H-M   'P 1'
#
loop_
_entity.id
_entity.type
_entity.pdbx_description
1 polymer ?
#
loop_
_entity_poly.entity_id
_entity_poly.type
_entity_poly.pdbx_seq_one_letter_code
_entity_poly.pdbx_strand_id
1 'polypeptide(L)'
;MQNKNRLLLAMGTVLLAAFCFIAVGALEDSSSDNDVTLSATSTEPVAMVGTETFTTLEAALEYAFEGDTIILLGDYTMSQSATLYSGVSLLIPCMDDDVGYTSTGYNPDGTTSSVKTLYRTLTIPENVVLTVEGSILVNAVTGYPAGGDFDQDIRGGYAQINLSGDIIVENGGLLDNCGYIKGAGQVTAKSGAEIRDLFVIESWRGGSHALNLIGGLFDVILADEYHDPFPLNEYNCHNIESTVKIESGSSFIGNVKMYGASSFNYTLFPLIDNTNGLIRLAPNAYIIKTYNETASNGAAANDTGRTTIQIYGGATADDSTLNFTFSGVSKDLSTSRFTFPVDGDIEFELHSGNYTFNDNFKFLTGSVMTVYADATLTVPSDKKVVFYDEFNDIDNNGTSEYPQRDAAYILLKGNSTLNIQGSFAGIVKCETSLDQVIVGANAVTINIESKEANGYNNKTAPSVSLYFDLQTQLVTA
;
A
#
# COMPACT_ATOMS: atom_id res chain seq x y z
N MET A 1 72.90 -0.02 -21.55
CA MET A 1 73.88 0.70 -20.70
C MET A 1 73.27 0.89 -19.33
N GLN A 2 74.12 0.93 -18.29
CA GLN A 2 73.79 1.11 -16.86
C GLN A 2 72.98 2.43 -16.59
N ASN A 3 72.26 2.65 -15.48
CA ASN A 3 72.29 2.01 -14.15
C ASN A 3 71.06 2.37 -13.23
N LYS A 4 70.90 1.60 -12.14
CA LYS A 4 70.48 2.01 -10.75
C LYS A 4 69.01 2.31 -10.34
N ASN A 5 68.52 1.42 -9.43
CA ASN A 5 68.18 1.65 -8.01
C ASN A 5 66.71 1.83 -7.51
N ARG A 6 66.51 1.27 -6.28
CA ARG A 6 65.39 1.37 -5.30
C ARG A 6 64.17 0.47 -5.58
N LEU A 7 63.74 -0.53 -4.78
CA LEU A 7 63.86 -0.94 -3.34
C LEU A 7 62.67 -0.48 -2.44
N LEU A 8 62.05 -1.47 -1.77
CA LEU A 8 60.84 -1.44 -0.90
C LEU A 8 59.51 -1.10 -1.62
N LEU A 9 58.35 -1.69 -1.30
CA LEU A 9 57.96 -2.63 -0.22
C LEU A 9 57.01 -3.72 -0.76
N ALA A 10 56.89 -4.86 -0.08
CA ALA A 10 56.13 -6.04 -0.55
C ALA A 10 54.62 -5.96 -0.27
N MET A 11 53.82 -6.52 -1.18
CA MET A 11 52.45 -7.00 -0.92
C MET A 11 52.32 -8.47 -1.32
N GLY A 12 51.51 -9.22 -0.58
CA GLY A 12 51.40 -10.68 -0.68
C GLY A 12 50.56 -11.18 -1.86
N THR A 13 50.90 -12.40 -2.27
CA THR A 13 50.18 -13.32 -3.16
C THR A 13 48.76 -13.64 -2.70
N VAL A 14 47.80 -13.91 -3.60
CA VAL A 14 47.09 -15.20 -3.92
C VAL A 14 45.76 -14.79 -4.62
N LEU A 15 45.18 -15.39 -5.67
CA LEU A 15 45.49 -16.48 -6.63
C LEU A 15 44.69 -16.23 -7.95
N LEU A 16 45.05 -16.85 -9.10
CA LEU A 16 44.09 -17.11 -10.20
C LEU A 16 44.52 -18.29 -11.10
N ALA A 17 43.53 -18.89 -11.81
CA ALA A 17 43.63 -19.85 -12.93
C ALA A 17 43.92 -21.33 -12.57
N ALA A 18 43.42 -22.36 -13.29
CA ALA A 18 42.41 -22.43 -14.37
C ALA A 18 42.01 -23.88 -14.76
N PHE A 19 40.80 -24.05 -15.30
CA PHE A 19 40.33 -24.99 -16.36
C PHE A 19 40.75 -26.49 -16.43
N CYS A 20 39.75 -27.36 -16.20
CA CYS A 20 39.18 -28.38 -17.12
C CYS A 20 39.98 -29.58 -17.74
N PHE A 21 39.53 -30.79 -17.35
CA PHE A 21 38.96 -31.89 -18.18
C PHE A 21 39.79 -33.10 -18.74
N ILE A 22 39.36 -34.33 -18.31
CA ILE A 22 39.41 -35.70 -18.93
C ILE A 22 40.83 -36.32 -19.14
N ALA A 23 41.18 -37.60 -18.90
CA ALA A 23 40.43 -38.86 -18.78
C ALA A 23 41.17 -40.04 -18.07
N VAL A 24 40.38 -41.01 -17.57
CA VAL A 24 40.67 -42.46 -17.35
C VAL A 24 41.78 -42.91 -16.38
N GLY A 25 41.36 -43.68 -15.36
CA GLY A 25 42.24 -44.53 -14.55
C GLY A 25 41.52 -45.07 -13.31
N ALA A 26 40.78 -46.17 -13.45
CA ALA A 26 40.02 -46.75 -12.34
C ALA A 26 40.93 -47.50 -11.34
N LEU A 27 40.62 -47.39 -10.05
CA LEU A 27 40.55 -48.48 -9.07
C LEU A 27 39.85 -47.96 -7.80
N GLU A 28 39.09 -48.83 -7.15
CA GLU A 28 38.21 -48.51 -6.01
C GLU A 28 39.00 -48.41 -4.70
N ASP A 29 38.70 -47.42 -3.87
CA ASP A 29 38.73 -47.59 -2.41
C ASP A 29 37.60 -46.78 -1.78
N SER A 30 36.83 -47.42 -0.89
CA SER A 30 35.57 -46.88 -0.36
C SER A 30 35.76 -46.35 1.05
N SER A 31 36.05 -45.05 1.16
CA SER A 31 35.95 -44.30 2.42
C SER A 31 34.90 -43.21 2.27
N SER A 32 33.68 -43.47 2.76
CA SER A 32 32.64 -42.45 2.87
C SER A 32 32.92 -41.58 4.10
N ASP A 33 33.75 -40.56 3.94
CA ASP A 33 33.77 -39.43 4.87
C ASP A 33 32.42 -38.70 4.74
N ASN A 34 31.50 -39.07 5.62
CA ASN A 34 30.33 -38.25 5.90
C ASN A 34 30.83 -36.97 6.58
N ASP A 35 31.06 -35.94 5.79
CA ASP A 35 31.28 -34.58 6.28
C ASP A 35 29.96 -34.06 6.85
N VAL A 36 29.63 -34.51 8.07
CA VAL A 36 28.47 -34.06 8.83
C VAL A 36 28.77 -32.64 9.27
N THR A 37 28.34 -31.68 8.46
CA THR A 37 28.22 -30.28 8.85
C THR A 37 27.19 -30.17 9.97
N LEU A 38 27.67 -30.38 11.20
CA LEU A 38 26.96 -30.03 12.43
C LEU A 38 26.75 -28.51 12.43
N SER A 39 25.63 -28.06 11.86
CA SER A 39 25.13 -26.71 12.08
C SER A 39 24.92 -26.54 13.58
N ALA A 40 25.76 -25.73 14.22
CA ALA A 40 25.58 -25.40 15.62
C ALA A 40 24.22 -24.71 15.78
N THR A 41 23.31 -25.32 16.51
CA THR A 41 22.06 -24.68 16.91
C THR A 41 22.41 -23.44 17.71
N SER A 42 22.02 -22.26 17.22
CA SER A 42 22.20 -21.02 17.98
C SER A 42 21.47 -21.15 19.30
N THR A 43 22.20 -21.01 20.40
CA THR A 43 21.62 -20.99 21.76
C THR A 43 21.17 -19.60 22.19
N GLU A 44 21.37 -18.59 21.33
CA GLU A 44 20.93 -17.23 21.60
C GLU A 44 19.39 -17.13 21.56
N PRO A 45 18.77 -16.45 22.52
CA PRO A 45 17.36 -16.10 22.46
C PRO A 45 16.96 -15.37 21.17
N VAL A 46 15.90 -15.84 20.52
CA VAL A 46 15.30 -15.21 19.34
C VAL A 46 13.95 -14.55 19.64
N ALA A 47 13.29 -14.93 20.73
CA ALA A 47 12.01 -14.38 21.17
C ALA A 47 11.91 -14.33 22.71
N MET A 48 11.04 -13.47 23.22
CA MET A 48 10.78 -13.28 24.66
C MET A 48 9.28 -13.14 24.93
N VAL A 49 8.81 -13.72 26.05
CA VAL A 49 7.47 -13.52 26.60
C VAL A 49 7.61 -13.12 28.06
N GLY A 50 7.25 -11.88 28.41
CA GLY A 50 7.51 -11.32 29.73
C GLY A 50 9.01 -11.27 30.05
N THR A 51 9.48 -12.19 30.91
CA THR A 51 10.92 -12.37 31.24
C THR A 51 11.51 -13.68 30.71
N GLU A 52 10.69 -14.56 30.13
CA GLU A 52 11.14 -15.88 29.64
C GLU A 52 11.59 -15.79 28.19
N THR A 53 12.69 -16.47 27.86
CA THR A 53 13.35 -16.37 26.55
C THR A 53 13.38 -17.71 25.81
N PHE A 54 13.18 -17.65 24.50
CA PHE A 54 13.02 -18.81 23.62
C PHE A 54 14.04 -18.78 22.48
N THR A 55 14.56 -19.95 22.08
CA THR A 55 15.50 -20.10 20.95
C THR A 55 14.81 -20.31 19.60
N THR A 56 13.46 -20.43 19.58
CA THR A 56 12.63 -20.41 18.37
C THR A 56 11.40 -19.53 18.59
N LEU A 57 10.86 -18.94 17.52
CA LEU A 57 9.62 -18.17 17.60
C LEU A 57 8.42 -19.09 17.87
N GLU A 58 8.43 -20.28 17.28
CA GLU A 58 7.38 -21.29 17.40
C GLU A 58 7.20 -21.77 18.85
N ALA A 59 8.28 -21.88 19.63
CA ALA A 59 8.19 -22.21 21.06
C ALA A 59 7.62 -21.05 21.90
N ALA A 60 7.88 -19.80 21.52
CA ALA A 60 7.27 -18.64 22.17
C ALA A 60 5.76 -18.53 21.84
N LEU A 61 5.38 -18.84 20.58
CA LEU A 61 3.99 -18.92 20.13
C LEU A 61 3.19 -20.03 20.84
N GLU A 62 3.80 -21.19 21.11
CA GLU A 62 3.18 -22.29 21.88
C GLU A 62 3.08 -21.97 23.38
N TYR A 63 3.99 -21.16 23.93
CA TYR A 63 4.00 -20.79 25.34
C TYR A 63 3.02 -19.68 25.72
N ALA A 64 2.85 -18.68 24.85
CA ALA A 64 2.11 -17.46 25.14
C ALA A 64 0.60 -17.68 25.31
N PHE A 65 -0.03 -16.88 26.16
CA PHE A 65 -1.47 -16.91 26.44
C PHE A 65 -2.12 -15.51 26.32
N GLU A 66 -3.45 -15.45 26.41
CA GLU A 66 -4.23 -14.22 26.26
C GLU A 66 -3.69 -13.07 27.15
N GLY A 67 -3.31 -11.96 26.51
CA GLY A 67 -2.70 -10.79 27.14
C GLY A 67 -1.18 -10.72 27.03
N ASP A 68 -0.49 -11.78 26.58
CA ASP A 68 0.95 -11.77 26.37
C ASP A 68 1.36 -11.00 25.10
N THR A 69 2.55 -10.41 25.15
CA THR A 69 3.28 -9.94 23.96
C THR A 69 4.57 -10.73 23.80
N ILE A 70 4.68 -11.44 22.68
CA ILE A 70 5.91 -12.04 22.18
C ILE A 70 6.72 -10.94 21.52
N ILE A 71 7.95 -10.69 21.99
CA ILE A 71 8.88 -9.75 21.38
C ILE A 71 9.98 -10.54 20.69
N LEU A 72 10.17 -10.33 19.38
CA LEU A 72 11.32 -10.89 18.68
C LEU A 72 12.61 -10.22 19.19
N LEU A 73 13.68 -10.98 19.43
CA LEU A 73 14.96 -10.49 19.99
C LEU A 73 16.10 -10.38 18.97
N GLY A 74 16.07 -11.18 17.89
CA GLY A 74 17.02 -11.10 16.78
C GLY A 74 16.37 -11.46 15.45
N ASP A 75 17.10 -11.29 14.35
CA ASP A 75 16.63 -11.76 13.03
C ASP A 75 16.35 -13.26 13.08
N TYR A 76 15.20 -13.68 12.55
CA TYR A 76 14.75 -15.07 12.65
C TYR A 76 14.14 -15.59 11.36
N THR A 77 14.31 -16.89 11.10
CA THR A 77 13.65 -17.61 10.01
C THR A 77 12.81 -18.71 10.63
N MET A 78 11.49 -18.70 10.39
CA MET A 78 10.60 -19.76 10.85
C MET A 78 10.99 -21.10 10.22
N SER A 79 10.98 -22.14 11.03
CA SER A 79 11.35 -23.51 10.67
C SER A 79 10.16 -24.38 10.27
N GLN A 80 8.97 -24.03 10.77
CA GLN A 80 7.71 -24.74 10.54
C GLN A 80 6.52 -23.76 10.67
N SER A 81 5.36 -24.16 10.14
CA SER A 81 4.12 -23.40 10.30
C SER A 81 3.69 -23.30 11.77
N ALA A 82 3.13 -22.16 12.15
CA ALA A 82 2.71 -21.88 13.53
C ALA A 82 1.48 -20.97 13.57
N THR A 83 0.86 -20.87 14.74
CA THR A 83 -0.32 -20.01 14.98
C THR A 83 -0.02 -19.01 16.08
N LEU A 84 -0.28 -17.73 15.82
CA LEU A 84 -0.41 -16.69 16.84
C LEU A 84 -1.87 -16.66 17.31
N TYR A 85 -2.14 -17.25 18.48
CA TYR A 85 -3.49 -17.42 19.00
C TYR A 85 -4.16 -16.09 19.39
N SER A 86 -5.50 -16.11 19.42
CA SER A 86 -6.32 -14.96 19.81
C SER A 86 -5.91 -14.37 21.16
N GLY A 87 -5.82 -13.03 21.23
CA GLY A 87 -5.41 -12.30 22.42
C GLY A 87 -3.91 -12.27 22.70
N VAL A 88 -3.08 -12.94 21.89
CA VAL A 88 -1.60 -12.84 21.93
C VAL A 88 -1.12 -11.80 20.91
N SER A 89 -0.14 -10.98 21.28
CA SER A 89 0.52 -10.05 20.36
C SER A 89 1.93 -10.53 19.97
N LEU A 90 2.34 -10.30 18.73
CA LEU A 90 3.71 -10.47 18.24
C LEU A 90 4.26 -9.11 17.80
N LEU A 91 5.26 -8.61 18.52
CA LEU A 91 6.03 -7.43 18.16
C LEU A 91 7.27 -7.84 17.38
N ILE A 92 7.37 -7.37 16.13
CA ILE A 92 8.64 -7.31 15.41
C ILE A 92 9.19 -5.89 15.61
N PRO A 93 10.19 -5.69 16.50
CA PRO A 93 10.58 -4.37 16.96
C PRO A 93 11.35 -3.58 15.89
N CYS A 94 11.36 -2.25 16.03
CA CYS A 94 12.09 -1.33 15.16
C CYS A 94 13.27 -0.60 15.84
N MET A 95 13.50 -0.84 17.13
CA MET A 95 14.57 -0.24 17.93
C MET A 95 14.87 -1.08 19.19
N ASP A 96 15.95 -0.74 19.89
CA ASP A 96 16.23 -1.31 21.22
C ASP A 96 15.15 -0.89 22.23
N ASP A 97 14.82 -1.78 23.17
CA ASP A 97 13.77 -1.59 24.20
C ASP A 97 12.39 -1.17 23.63
N ASP A 98 12.08 -1.56 22.40
CA ASP A 98 10.81 -1.24 21.73
C ASP A 98 9.61 -1.86 22.44
N VAL A 99 8.61 -1.02 22.72
CA VAL A 99 7.35 -1.37 23.39
C VAL A 99 6.19 -1.55 22.41
N GLY A 100 6.43 -1.40 21.10
CA GLY A 100 5.41 -1.48 20.07
C GLY A 100 4.63 -0.17 19.92
N TYR A 101 3.33 -0.21 20.19
CA TYR A 101 2.49 0.99 20.18
C TYR A 101 2.87 1.93 21.33
N THR A 102 2.94 3.23 21.00
CA THR A 102 3.14 4.28 21.99
C THR A 102 1.84 4.59 22.74
N SER A 103 1.88 5.55 23.68
CA SER A 103 0.68 5.99 24.41
C SER A 103 -0.41 6.63 23.55
N THR A 104 -0.17 6.86 22.25
CA THR A 104 -1.19 7.30 21.29
C THR A 104 -1.99 6.15 20.69
N GLY A 105 -1.55 4.90 20.88
CA GLY A 105 -2.08 3.72 20.19
C GLY A 105 -1.48 3.45 18.82
N TYR A 106 -0.46 4.22 18.40
CA TYR A 106 0.22 4.10 17.12
C TYR A 106 1.72 3.85 17.29
N ASN A 107 2.35 3.39 16.21
CA ASN A 107 3.80 3.15 16.11
C ASN A 107 4.64 4.41 16.46
N PRO A 108 5.95 4.28 16.76
CA PRO A 108 6.80 5.42 17.12
C PRO A 108 6.89 6.55 16.07
N ASP A 109 7.04 7.78 16.55
CA ASP A 109 7.15 8.99 15.73
C ASP A 109 8.60 9.28 15.30
N GLY A 110 8.76 9.69 14.04
CA GLY A 110 10.04 10.18 13.53
C GLY A 110 10.43 11.56 14.06
N THR A 111 11.74 11.82 14.01
CA THR A 111 12.37 13.08 14.39
C THR A 111 13.14 13.67 13.20
N THR A 112 13.55 14.94 13.27
CA THR A 112 14.44 15.53 12.25
C THR A 112 15.83 14.88 12.19
N SER A 113 16.17 14.02 13.16
CA SER A 113 17.42 13.27 13.26
C SER A 113 17.26 11.77 13.00
N SER A 114 16.05 11.28 12.71
CA SER A 114 15.81 9.87 12.42
C SER A 114 16.45 9.48 11.09
N VAL A 115 17.00 8.27 11.01
CA VAL A 115 17.62 7.70 9.80
C VAL A 115 16.94 6.39 9.47
N LYS A 116 16.45 6.22 8.24
CA LYS A 116 15.79 5.01 7.74
C LYS A 116 16.77 3.83 7.78
N THR A 117 16.55 2.86 8.68
CA THR A 117 17.44 1.69 8.86
C THR A 117 16.65 0.43 9.19
N LEU A 118 16.92 -0.67 8.48
CA LEU A 118 16.40 -1.98 8.86
C LEU A 118 16.98 -2.37 10.22
N TYR A 119 16.11 -2.64 11.19
CA TYR A 119 16.48 -3.04 12.56
C TYR A 119 16.17 -4.51 12.83
N ARG A 120 15.12 -5.06 12.20
CA ARG A 120 14.71 -6.45 12.43
C ARG A 120 14.06 -7.11 11.22
N THR A 121 14.38 -8.39 11.03
CA THR A 121 13.82 -9.24 9.97
C THR A 121 13.20 -10.51 10.54
N LEU A 122 11.94 -10.76 10.23
CA LEU A 122 11.32 -12.09 10.33
C LEU A 122 11.24 -12.70 8.92
N THR A 123 11.71 -13.92 8.73
CA THR A 123 11.61 -14.63 7.45
C THR A 123 10.64 -15.80 7.57
N ILE A 124 9.64 -15.81 6.70
CA ILE A 124 8.65 -16.88 6.55
C ILE A 124 8.96 -17.57 5.21
N PRO A 125 9.69 -18.69 5.21
CA PRO A 125 10.14 -19.33 3.97
C PRO A 125 9.00 -20.04 3.23
N GLU A 126 9.27 -20.43 1.98
CA GLU A 126 8.31 -21.17 1.14
C GLU A 126 7.80 -22.43 1.86
N ASN A 127 6.51 -22.73 1.72
CA ASN A 127 5.80 -23.83 2.39
C ASN A 127 5.63 -23.69 3.93
N VAL A 128 6.03 -22.58 4.53
CA VAL A 128 5.71 -22.23 5.93
C VAL A 128 4.55 -21.24 5.98
N VAL A 129 3.62 -21.45 6.90
CA VAL A 129 2.43 -20.61 7.09
C VAL A 129 2.40 -20.08 8.52
N LEU A 130 2.23 -18.76 8.68
CA LEU A 130 1.90 -18.14 9.95
C LEU A 130 0.40 -17.80 9.99
N THR A 131 -0.37 -18.55 10.76
CA THR A 131 -1.78 -18.25 11.01
C THR A 131 -1.90 -17.22 12.14
N VAL A 132 -2.73 -16.20 11.96
CA VAL A 132 -2.85 -15.04 12.86
C VAL A 132 -4.30 -14.91 13.32
N GLU A 133 -4.56 -15.38 14.54
CA GLU A 133 -5.80 -15.15 15.30
C GLU A 133 -5.62 -14.00 16.31
N GLY A 134 -4.38 -13.73 16.72
CA GLY A 134 -3.95 -12.61 17.57
C GLY A 134 -3.57 -11.36 16.77
N SER A 135 -2.55 -10.63 17.21
CA SER A 135 -2.13 -9.36 16.57
C SER A 135 -0.64 -9.31 16.27
N ILE A 136 -0.24 -9.07 15.03
CA ILE A 136 1.16 -8.77 14.65
C ILE A 136 1.33 -7.27 14.49
N LEU A 137 2.38 -6.69 15.07
CA LEU A 137 2.89 -5.37 14.73
C LEU A 137 4.27 -5.49 14.07
N VAL A 138 4.33 -5.18 12.77
CA VAL A 138 5.60 -4.98 12.05
C VAL A 138 5.99 -3.53 12.25
N ASN A 139 6.74 -3.24 13.33
CA ASN A 139 6.89 -1.87 13.81
C ASN A 139 7.83 -1.02 12.94
N ALA A 140 7.66 0.30 12.98
CA ALA A 140 8.60 1.24 12.39
C ALA A 140 8.50 2.63 13.02
N VAL A 141 9.55 3.42 12.90
CA VAL A 141 9.56 4.85 13.21
C VAL A 141 9.10 5.62 11.96
N THR A 142 7.87 6.12 11.95
CA THR A 142 7.26 6.80 10.77
C THR A 142 6.89 8.26 11.03
N GLY A 143 6.72 9.02 9.95
CA GLY A 143 6.34 10.44 10.00
C GLY A 143 7.54 11.39 10.20
N TYR A 144 7.35 12.65 9.81
CA TYR A 144 8.38 13.69 9.88
C TYR A 144 7.81 14.94 10.59
N PRO A 145 8.51 15.56 11.56
CA PRO A 145 7.97 16.67 12.36
C PRO A 145 8.12 18.04 11.67
N ALA A 146 7.86 18.09 10.37
CA ALA A 146 7.65 19.27 9.53
C ALA A 146 6.79 18.84 8.34
N GLY A 147 6.16 19.79 7.65
CA GLY A 147 5.42 19.47 6.42
C GLY A 147 6.34 19.41 5.20
N GLY A 148 6.03 18.52 4.26
CA GLY A 148 6.69 18.41 2.96
C GLY A 148 6.18 17.19 2.19
N ASP A 149 6.98 16.75 1.22
CA ASP A 149 6.66 15.57 0.43
C ASP A 149 6.98 14.29 1.24
N PHE A 150 6.17 13.23 1.04
CA PHE A 150 6.28 11.96 1.78
C PHE A 150 6.11 12.14 3.30
N ASP A 151 5.13 12.97 3.68
CA ASP A 151 4.60 12.98 5.03
C ASP A 151 4.05 11.56 5.29
N GLN A 152 4.61 10.87 6.31
CA GLN A 152 4.31 9.50 6.80
C GLN A 152 5.28 8.37 6.44
N ASP A 153 6.21 8.50 5.48
CA ASP A 153 7.17 7.41 5.23
C ASP A 153 7.99 7.06 6.49
N ILE A 154 8.54 5.84 6.50
CA ILE A 154 9.51 5.35 7.49
C ILE A 154 10.73 6.29 7.51
N ARG A 155 10.94 6.98 8.63
CA ARG A 155 12.06 7.92 8.82
C ARG A 155 13.16 7.36 9.74
N GLY A 156 12.90 6.32 10.52
CA GLY A 156 13.86 5.76 11.48
C GLY A 156 14.08 4.26 11.32
N GLY A 157 14.31 3.58 12.46
CA GLY A 157 14.35 2.13 12.50
C GLY A 157 13.06 1.50 11.99
N TYR A 158 13.14 0.36 11.32
CA TYR A 158 11.97 -0.41 10.86
C TYR A 158 12.18 -1.92 10.93
N ALA A 159 11.08 -2.64 11.13
CA ALA A 159 10.99 -4.08 10.98
C ALA A 159 10.60 -4.46 9.54
N GLN A 160 10.97 -5.67 9.13
CA GLN A 160 10.58 -6.25 7.85
C GLN A 160 10.17 -7.71 8.02
N ILE A 161 9.17 -8.15 7.25
CA ILE A 161 8.92 -9.56 6.99
C ILE A 161 9.41 -9.90 5.58
N ASN A 162 10.28 -10.91 5.48
CA ASN A 162 10.63 -11.57 4.22
C ASN A 162 9.66 -12.74 4.03
N LEU A 163 8.68 -12.57 3.15
CA LEU A 163 7.57 -13.49 2.93
C LEU A 163 7.74 -14.27 1.61
N SER A 164 8.13 -15.54 1.73
CA SER A 164 8.13 -16.52 0.63
C SER A 164 7.10 -17.63 0.85
N GLY A 165 6.65 -17.85 2.10
CA GLY A 165 5.47 -18.64 2.45
C GLY A 165 4.22 -17.77 2.56
N ASP A 166 3.34 -18.08 3.50
CA ASP A 166 2.05 -17.40 3.66
C ASP A 166 1.83 -16.83 5.07
N ILE A 167 1.10 -15.71 5.14
CA ILE A 167 0.45 -15.23 6.37
C ILE A 167 -1.06 -15.33 6.15
N ILE A 168 -1.77 -16.01 7.05
CA ILE A 168 -3.24 -16.09 7.01
C ILE A 168 -3.78 -15.38 8.25
N VAL A 169 -4.40 -14.23 8.06
CA VAL A 169 -5.09 -13.49 9.12
C VAL A 169 -6.52 -13.99 9.19
N GLU A 170 -6.86 -14.63 10.30
CA GLU A 170 -8.17 -15.23 10.56
C GLU A 170 -9.15 -14.21 11.17
N ASN A 171 -10.42 -14.60 11.30
CA ASN A 171 -11.46 -13.76 11.91
C ASN A 171 -11.06 -13.26 13.31
N GLY A 172 -11.02 -11.94 13.50
CA GLY A 172 -10.56 -11.27 14.73
C GLY A 172 -9.05 -11.05 14.83
N GLY A 173 -8.27 -11.59 13.89
CA GLY A 173 -6.84 -11.35 13.80
C GLY A 173 -6.49 -9.99 13.19
N LEU A 174 -5.34 -9.45 13.59
CA LEU A 174 -4.79 -8.18 13.11
C LEU A 174 -3.36 -8.38 12.58
N LEU A 175 -3.09 -7.89 11.36
CA LEU A 175 -1.74 -7.65 10.86
C LEU A 175 -1.55 -6.15 10.66
N ASP A 176 -0.85 -5.49 11.59
CA ASP A 176 -0.54 -4.06 11.51
C ASP A 176 0.87 -3.86 10.94
N ASN A 177 0.96 -3.48 9.66
CA ASN A 177 2.22 -3.17 9.01
C ASN A 177 2.51 -1.66 9.03
N CYS A 178 3.52 -1.28 9.82
CA CYS A 178 4.17 0.04 9.76
C CYS A 178 5.55 -0.03 9.09
N GLY A 179 6.16 -1.22 9.06
CA GLY A 179 7.43 -1.54 8.40
C GLY A 179 7.25 -1.96 6.94
N TYR A 180 7.85 -3.08 6.55
CA TYR A 180 7.69 -3.67 5.21
C TYR A 180 7.33 -5.16 5.26
N ILE A 181 6.55 -5.63 4.30
CA ILE A 181 6.37 -7.07 4.01
C ILE A 181 6.70 -7.29 2.53
N LYS A 182 7.78 -8.03 2.27
CA LYS A 182 8.40 -8.18 0.93
C LYS A 182 8.61 -9.64 0.57
N GLY A 183 8.46 -9.97 -0.71
CA GLY A 183 8.74 -11.30 -1.26
C GLY A 183 7.56 -11.91 -2.02
N ALA A 184 7.80 -13.08 -2.61
CA ALA A 184 6.86 -13.73 -3.54
C ALA A 184 5.67 -14.44 -2.89
N GLY A 185 5.63 -14.51 -1.55
CA GLY A 185 4.54 -15.13 -0.79
C GLY A 185 3.26 -14.28 -0.73
N GLN A 186 2.27 -14.75 0.02
CA GLN A 186 0.95 -14.12 0.11
C GLN A 186 0.51 -13.83 1.55
N VAL A 187 -0.08 -12.67 1.76
CA VAL A 187 -0.90 -12.35 2.93
C VAL A 187 -2.36 -12.58 2.56
N THR A 188 -3.13 -13.34 3.35
CA THR A 188 -4.57 -13.52 3.15
C THR A 188 -5.35 -13.00 4.35
N ALA A 189 -6.22 -12.01 4.15
CA ALA A 189 -7.26 -11.65 5.11
C ALA A 189 -8.51 -12.50 4.89
N LYS A 190 -8.92 -13.22 5.94
CA LYS A 190 -10.20 -13.93 6.02
C LYS A 190 -11.32 -13.01 6.49
N SER A 191 -12.57 -13.40 6.22
CA SER A 191 -13.74 -12.63 6.68
C SER A 191 -13.66 -12.36 8.18
N GLY A 192 -13.73 -11.08 8.59
CA GLY A 192 -13.55 -10.62 9.97
C GLY A 192 -12.09 -10.35 10.40
N ALA A 193 -11.11 -10.52 9.51
CA ALA A 193 -9.71 -10.13 9.74
C ALA A 193 -9.46 -8.65 9.40
N GLU A 194 -8.46 -8.05 10.04
CA GLU A 194 -8.00 -6.69 9.76
C GLU A 194 -6.53 -6.70 9.32
N ILE A 195 -6.24 -6.12 8.16
CA ILE A 195 -4.87 -5.77 7.73
C ILE A 195 -4.75 -4.25 7.74
N ARG A 196 -3.66 -3.74 8.31
CA ARG A 196 -3.24 -2.35 8.14
C ARG A 196 -1.94 -2.27 7.38
N ASP A 197 -1.82 -1.25 6.55
CA ASP A 197 -0.60 -0.90 5.84
C ASP A 197 -0.36 0.61 5.94
N LEU A 198 0.87 1.05 5.73
CA LEU A 198 1.24 2.46 5.86
C LEU A 198 0.64 3.29 4.71
N PHE A 199 -0.21 4.28 5.04
CA PHE A 199 -0.79 5.21 4.06
C PHE A 199 0.10 6.45 3.97
N VAL A 200 1.06 6.43 3.05
CA VAL A 200 1.99 7.55 2.85
C VAL A 200 1.34 8.58 1.93
N ILE A 201 1.34 9.84 2.33
CA ILE A 201 0.86 10.94 1.49
C ILE A 201 2.08 11.56 0.83
N GLU A 202 2.15 11.53 -0.50
CA GLU A 202 3.26 12.14 -1.22
C GLU A 202 3.06 13.66 -1.27
N SER A 203 2.02 14.12 -1.96
CA SER A 203 1.81 15.53 -2.29
C SER A 203 0.78 16.21 -1.37
N TRP A 204 1.13 16.46 -0.09
CA TRP A 204 0.22 17.04 0.92
C TRP A 204 0.08 18.57 0.85
N ARG A 205 -1.15 19.08 0.70
CA ARG A 205 -1.46 20.52 0.73
C ARG A 205 -1.73 21.05 2.15
N GLY A 206 -0.81 20.81 3.07
CA GLY A 206 -1.05 20.89 4.52
C GLY A 206 -1.31 22.25 5.20
N GLY A 207 -1.59 22.17 6.51
CA GLY A 207 -1.78 23.32 7.39
C GLY A 207 -3.07 24.10 7.12
N SER A 208 -2.98 25.43 7.11
CA SER A 208 -4.12 26.29 6.78
C SER A 208 -4.62 26.13 5.34
N HIS A 209 -3.84 25.51 4.45
CA HIS A 209 -4.19 25.37 3.04
C HIS A 209 -5.20 24.26 2.83
N ALA A 210 -4.97 23.07 3.39
CA ALA A 210 -5.95 21.99 3.45
C ALA A 210 -7.25 22.50 4.08
N LEU A 211 -7.16 23.20 5.22
CA LEU A 211 -8.34 23.78 5.87
C LEU A 211 -9.09 24.75 4.96
N ASN A 212 -8.41 25.71 4.32
CA ASN A 212 -9.04 26.69 3.41
C ASN A 212 -9.61 26.05 2.14
N LEU A 213 -8.93 25.03 1.60
CA LEU A 213 -9.34 24.30 0.40
C LEU A 213 -10.68 23.60 0.62
N ILE A 214 -10.83 22.95 1.77
CA ILE A 214 -12.05 22.19 2.12
C ILE A 214 -13.15 23.05 2.76
N GLY A 215 -13.03 24.38 2.82
CA GLY A 215 -14.09 25.30 3.30
C GLY A 215 -13.64 26.38 4.29
N GLY A 216 -12.49 26.20 4.93
CA GLY A 216 -11.95 27.14 5.91
C GLY A 216 -12.50 26.94 7.33
N LEU A 217 -11.99 27.73 8.28
CA LEU A 217 -12.25 27.51 9.71
C LEU A 217 -13.75 27.56 10.09
N PHE A 218 -14.52 28.47 9.47
CA PHE A 218 -15.95 28.61 9.80
C PHE A 218 -16.73 27.39 9.29
N ASP A 219 -16.63 27.09 8.00
CA ASP A 219 -17.43 26.05 7.35
C ASP A 219 -17.11 24.67 7.97
N VAL A 220 -15.82 24.33 8.08
CA VAL A 220 -15.35 23.02 8.57
C VAL A 220 -15.61 22.83 10.07
N ILE A 221 -15.25 23.80 10.92
CA ILE A 221 -15.30 23.62 12.39
C ILE A 221 -16.66 24.00 12.95
N LEU A 222 -17.28 25.07 12.46
CA LEU A 222 -18.50 25.65 13.04
C LEU A 222 -19.79 25.27 12.29
N ALA A 223 -19.74 25.04 10.98
CA ALA A 223 -20.92 24.66 10.18
C ALA A 223 -21.01 23.16 9.84
N ASP A 224 -19.89 22.41 9.90
CA ASP A 224 -19.77 21.03 9.41
C ASP A 224 -20.00 20.90 7.88
N GLU A 225 -19.61 21.95 7.16
CA GLU A 225 -19.68 22.05 5.70
C GLU A 225 -18.28 21.93 5.10
N TYR A 226 -18.17 21.11 4.05
CA TYR A 226 -16.93 20.82 3.35
C TYR A 226 -17.09 21.13 1.85
N HIS A 227 -16.02 21.61 1.22
CA HIS A 227 -15.99 21.98 -0.18
C HIS A 227 -14.97 21.18 -0.99
N ASP A 228 -15.35 20.80 -2.22
CA ASP A 228 -14.41 20.25 -3.20
C ASP A 228 -13.30 21.27 -3.56
N PRO A 229 -12.04 20.83 -3.74
CA PRO A 229 -11.58 19.43 -3.79
C PRO A 229 -11.13 18.83 -2.46
N PHE A 230 -11.05 17.50 -2.42
CA PHE A 230 -10.31 16.76 -1.40
C PHE A 230 -8.83 17.21 -1.35
N PRO A 231 -8.18 17.30 -0.17
CA PRO A 231 -6.87 17.95 -0.02
C PRO A 231 -5.66 17.05 -0.34
N LEU A 232 -5.88 15.93 -1.01
CA LEU A 232 -4.89 14.92 -1.39
C LEU A 232 -5.05 14.60 -2.87
N ASN A 233 -3.95 14.52 -3.62
CA ASN A 233 -3.93 14.07 -5.02
C ASN A 233 -3.11 12.79 -5.21
N GLU A 234 -2.12 12.54 -4.34
CA GLU A 234 -1.14 11.46 -4.50
C GLU A 234 -0.88 10.77 -3.16
N TYR A 235 -0.95 9.44 -3.13
CA TYR A 235 -0.86 8.62 -1.92
C TYR A 235 -0.48 7.15 -2.22
N ASN A 236 0.34 6.59 -1.34
CA ASN A 236 0.78 5.19 -1.38
C ASN A 236 0.14 4.38 -0.25
N CYS A 237 -0.17 3.11 -0.53
CA CYS A 237 -0.53 2.13 0.50
C CYS A 237 0.01 0.74 0.10
N HIS A 238 1.33 0.62 0.01
CA HIS A 238 2.03 -0.55 -0.58
C HIS A 238 3.31 -0.97 0.16
N ASN A 239 3.46 -0.61 1.44
CA ASN A 239 4.53 -1.14 2.27
C ASN A 239 4.39 -2.67 2.50
N ILE A 240 3.19 -3.23 2.32
CA ILE A 240 3.01 -4.64 1.95
C ILE A 240 3.15 -4.75 0.41
N GLU A 241 4.35 -5.15 -0.01
CA GLU A 241 4.76 -5.33 -1.41
C GLU A 241 4.49 -6.76 -1.92
N SER A 242 4.43 -7.73 -1.00
CA SER A 242 3.93 -9.08 -1.26
C SER A 242 2.46 -9.08 -1.70
N THR A 243 2.00 -10.18 -2.30
CA THR A 243 0.60 -10.29 -2.74
C THR A 243 -0.33 -10.26 -1.53
N VAL A 244 -1.38 -9.43 -1.56
CA VAL A 244 -2.42 -9.42 -0.52
C VAL A 244 -3.74 -9.89 -1.12
N LYS A 245 -4.27 -11.00 -0.57
CA LYS A 245 -5.63 -11.47 -0.84
C LYS A 245 -6.56 -10.97 0.26
N ILE A 246 -7.68 -10.36 -0.11
CA ILE A 246 -8.62 -9.74 0.83
C ILE A 246 -10.01 -10.32 0.54
N GLU A 247 -10.53 -11.18 1.42
CA GLU A 247 -11.83 -11.84 1.25
C GLU A 247 -12.99 -10.96 1.78
N SER A 248 -14.16 -11.03 1.16
CA SER A 248 -15.34 -10.25 1.59
C SER A 248 -15.65 -10.40 3.09
N GLY A 249 -15.94 -9.28 3.75
CA GLY A 249 -16.11 -9.16 5.20
C GLY A 249 -14.81 -8.96 5.99
N SER A 250 -13.65 -8.85 5.33
CA SER A 250 -12.39 -8.40 5.94
C SER A 250 -12.13 -6.91 5.65
N SER A 251 -11.16 -6.33 6.35
CA SER A 251 -10.80 -4.91 6.23
C SER A 251 -9.32 -4.73 5.87
N PHE A 252 -9.03 -3.81 4.94
CA PHE A 252 -7.69 -3.32 4.61
C PHE A 252 -7.64 -1.80 4.78
N ILE A 253 -6.81 -1.35 5.72
CA ILE A 253 -6.90 -0.01 6.32
C ILE A 253 -5.55 0.71 6.22
N GLY A 254 -5.57 1.95 5.78
CA GLY A 254 -4.41 2.82 5.78
C GLY A 254 -4.11 3.38 7.18
N ASN A 255 -2.90 3.16 7.69
CA ASN A 255 -2.34 3.85 8.85
C ASN A 255 -1.90 5.26 8.45
N VAL A 256 -2.57 6.29 8.97
CA VAL A 256 -2.32 7.71 8.65
C VAL A 256 -1.69 8.42 9.87
N LYS A 257 -0.57 9.14 9.68
CA LYS A 257 0.21 9.86 10.72
C LYS A 257 0.73 11.22 10.23
N MET A 258 -0.08 12.27 10.33
CA MET A 258 0.22 13.57 9.73
C MET A 258 0.71 14.60 10.75
N TYR A 259 1.83 15.27 10.47
CA TYR A 259 2.33 16.33 11.34
C TYR A 259 1.65 17.67 11.05
N GLY A 260 1.05 18.27 12.07
CA GLY A 260 0.29 19.52 11.94
C GLY A 260 0.05 20.17 13.31
N ALA A 261 0.01 21.50 13.35
CA ALA A 261 -0.14 22.28 14.58
C ALA A 261 0.89 21.94 15.69
N SER A 262 2.11 21.55 15.29
CA SER A 262 3.23 21.14 16.17
C SER A 262 3.02 19.80 16.90
N SER A 263 2.15 18.92 16.40
CA SER A 263 2.00 17.54 16.87
C SER A 263 1.75 16.57 15.72
N PHE A 264 1.96 15.27 15.94
CA PHE A 264 1.42 14.25 15.06
C PHE A 264 -0.08 14.05 15.33
N ASN A 265 -0.83 13.82 14.25
CA ASN A 265 -2.24 13.49 14.24
C ASN A 265 -2.36 12.13 13.57
N TYR A 266 -3.13 11.23 14.17
CA TYR A 266 -3.20 9.83 13.75
C TYR A 266 -4.63 9.48 13.41
N THR A 267 -4.83 8.70 12.36
CA THR A 267 -6.12 8.07 12.06
C THR A 267 -5.91 6.79 11.28
N LEU A 268 -6.98 6.01 11.21
CA LEU A 268 -7.16 4.94 10.26
C LEU A 268 -7.99 5.45 9.09
N PHE A 269 -7.67 5.00 7.87
CA PHE A 269 -8.44 5.29 6.66
C PHE A 269 -8.82 3.98 5.96
N PRO A 270 -10.04 3.46 6.15
CA PRO A 270 -10.43 2.17 5.59
C PRO A 270 -10.58 2.23 4.06
N LEU A 271 -9.69 1.55 3.34
CA LEU A 271 -9.71 1.51 1.88
C LEU A 271 -10.64 0.41 1.38
N ILE A 272 -10.59 -0.77 2.03
CA ILE A 272 -11.49 -1.89 1.78
C ILE A 272 -12.11 -2.25 3.13
N ASP A 273 -13.43 -2.19 3.23
CA ASP A 273 -14.20 -2.57 4.40
C ASP A 273 -15.68 -2.62 4.00
N ASN A 274 -16.44 -3.58 4.51
CA ASN A 274 -17.83 -3.78 4.10
C ASN A 274 -18.83 -2.72 4.63
N THR A 275 -18.39 -1.80 5.49
CA THR A 275 -19.21 -0.78 6.15
C THR A 275 -18.69 0.65 6.00
N ASN A 276 -17.37 0.87 5.99
CA ASN A 276 -16.72 2.19 5.93
C ASN A 276 -15.56 2.24 4.90
N GLY A 277 -15.51 1.29 3.97
CA GLY A 277 -14.47 1.21 2.95
C GLY A 277 -14.81 1.94 1.67
N LEU A 278 -13.80 2.53 1.02
CA LEU A 278 -13.89 3.01 -0.36
C LEU A 278 -14.29 1.89 -1.34
N ILE A 279 -13.95 0.65 -1.02
CA ILE A 279 -14.36 -0.55 -1.76
C ILE A 279 -15.11 -1.48 -0.81
N ARG A 280 -16.39 -1.71 -1.08
CA ARG A 280 -17.27 -2.61 -0.33
C ARG A 280 -17.53 -3.87 -1.16
N LEU A 281 -16.88 -4.98 -0.81
CA LEU A 281 -16.93 -6.24 -1.56
C LEU A 281 -18.31 -6.92 -1.49
N ALA A 282 -18.80 -7.45 -2.62
CA ALA A 282 -20.00 -8.27 -2.62
C ALA A 282 -19.80 -9.59 -1.84
N PRO A 283 -20.85 -10.26 -1.36
CA PRO A 283 -20.70 -11.54 -0.66
C PRO A 283 -19.96 -12.59 -1.49
N ASN A 284 -18.93 -13.21 -0.91
CA ASN A 284 -17.99 -14.15 -1.56
C ASN A 284 -17.06 -13.53 -2.62
N ALA A 285 -17.08 -12.22 -2.82
CA ALA A 285 -16.07 -11.53 -3.62
C ALA A 285 -14.72 -11.48 -2.88
N TYR A 286 -13.64 -11.23 -3.61
CA TYR A 286 -12.31 -11.02 -3.05
C TYR A 286 -11.47 -10.09 -3.92
N ILE A 287 -10.41 -9.53 -3.32
CA ILE A 287 -9.39 -8.73 -4.00
C ILE A 287 -8.07 -9.50 -4.01
N ILE A 288 -7.31 -9.34 -5.09
CA ILE A 288 -5.87 -9.60 -5.16
C ILE A 288 -5.18 -8.26 -5.40
N LYS A 289 -4.46 -7.76 -4.40
CA LYS A 289 -3.60 -6.57 -4.47
C LYS A 289 -2.15 -7.02 -4.70
N THR A 290 -1.50 -6.44 -5.70
CA THR A 290 -0.08 -6.66 -6.00
C THR A 290 0.62 -5.32 -6.20
N TYR A 291 1.92 -5.28 -5.94
CA TYR A 291 2.77 -4.10 -6.18
C TYR A 291 3.93 -4.47 -7.10
N ASN A 292 4.30 -3.57 -8.02
CA ASN A 292 5.48 -3.69 -8.87
C ASN A 292 6.33 -2.42 -8.77
N GLU A 293 7.39 -2.48 -7.96
CA GLU A 293 8.34 -1.38 -7.72
C GLU A 293 9.00 -0.82 -9.00
N THR A 294 9.05 -1.61 -10.08
CA THR A 294 9.75 -1.25 -11.32
C THR A 294 8.82 -0.78 -12.44
N ALA A 295 7.50 -0.84 -12.25
CA ALA A 295 6.54 -0.37 -13.24
C ALA A 295 6.58 1.16 -13.36
N SER A 296 6.78 1.66 -14.57
CA SER A 296 6.75 3.10 -14.87
C SER A 296 5.30 3.61 -14.88
N ASN A 297 5.02 4.70 -14.19
CA ASN A 297 3.68 5.31 -14.13
C ASN A 297 3.51 6.50 -15.09
N GLY A 298 4.62 7.14 -15.47
CA GLY A 298 4.63 8.30 -16.35
C GLY A 298 5.95 8.43 -17.12
N ALA A 299 6.23 9.63 -17.63
CA ALA A 299 7.40 9.91 -18.46
C ALA A 299 8.71 10.07 -17.65
N ALA A 300 8.62 10.29 -16.33
CA ALA A 300 9.77 10.46 -15.45
C ALA A 300 10.36 9.11 -15.02
N ALA A 301 11.67 8.94 -15.15
CA ALA A 301 12.36 7.67 -14.85
C ALA A 301 12.34 7.27 -13.36
N ASN A 302 11.86 8.16 -12.48
CA ASN A 302 11.69 7.95 -11.05
C ASN A 302 10.22 7.92 -10.61
N ASP A 303 9.26 8.05 -11.54
CA ASP A 303 7.83 7.84 -11.29
C ASP A 303 7.53 6.35 -11.53
N THR A 304 7.88 5.54 -10.53
CA THR A 304 7.88 4.08 -10.59
C THR A 304 7.27 3.47 -9.34
N GLY A 305 6.59 2.34 -9.49
CA GLY A 305 5.86 1.67 -8.42
C GLY A 305 4.37 1.66 -8.77
N ARG A 306 3.83 0.52 -9.17
CA ARG A 306 2.40 0.39 -9.57
C ARG A 306 1.67 -0.55 -8.64
N THR A 307 0.54 -0.10 -8.11
CA THR A 307 -0.38 -0.94 -7.35
C THR A 307 -1.49 -1.45 -8.27
N THR A 308 -1.65 -2.77 -8.39
CA THR A 308 -2.78 -3.37 -9.12
C THR A 308 -3.77 -3.97 -8.13
N ILE A 309 -5.04 -3.57 -8.24
CA ILE A 309 -6.16 -4.05 -7.43
C ILE A 309 -7.10 -4.84 -8.35
N GLN A 310 -6.99 -6.17 -8.32
CA GLN A 310 -7.86 -7.07 -9.06
C GLN A 310 -9.03 -7.46 -8.17
N ILE A 311 -10.26 -7.16 -8.58
CA ILE A 311 -11.48 -7.47 -7.84
C ILE A 311 -12.23 -8.60 -8.56
N TYR A 312 -12.67 -9.61 -7.80
CA TYR A 312 -13.37 -10.78 -8.29
C TYR A 312 -14.72 -10.92 -7.59
N GLY A 313 -15.83 -10.91 -8.33
CA GLY A 313 -17.18 -11.22 -7.84
C GLY A 313 -18.09 -10.02 -7.60
N GLY A 314 -17.63 -8.80 -7.88
CA GLY A 314 -18.40 -7.56 -7.73
C GLY A 314 -18.07 -6.78 -6.45
N ALA A 315 -18.20 -5.45 -6.54
CA ALA A 315 -17.97 -4.53 -5.43
C ALA A 315 -18.71 -3.20 -5.65
N THR A 316 -18.90 -2.44 -4.57
CA THR A 316 -19.32 -1.04 -4.64
C THR A 316 -18.12 -0.14 -4.34
N ALA A 317 -17.85 0.83 -5.22
CA ALA A 317 -16.94 1.93 -4.93
C ALA A 317 -17.74 3.02 -4.21
N ASP A 318 -17.45 3.25 -2.94
CA ASP A 318 -18.35 3.90 -1.98
C ASP A 318 -17.59 4.92 -1.12
N ASP A 319 -18.27 5.59 -0.18
CA ASP A 319 -17.61 6.54 0.70
C ASP A 319 -16.79 5.87 1.82
N SER A 320 -15.79 6.57 2.33
CA SER A 320 -15.08 6.21 3.55
C SER A 320 -14.95 7.41 4.47
N THR A 321 -14.99 7.17 5.78
CA THR A 321 -14.88 8.20 6.81
C THR A 321 -13.67 7.93 7.70
N LEU A 322 -12.77 8.91 7.77
CA LEU A 322 -11.65 8.96 8.72
C LEU A 322 -11.91 10.04 9.78
N ASN A 323 -11.28 9.93 10.96
CA ASN A 323 -11.31 11.01 11.93
C ASN A 323 -10.09 11.92 11.73
N PHE A 324 -10.29 13.24 11.69
CA PHE A 324 -9.21 14.19 11.50
C PHE A 324 -9.27 15.33 12.52
N THR A 325 -8.12 15.69 13.08
CA THR A 325 -8.04 16.76 14.08
C THR A 325 -7.54 18.05 13.44
N PHE A 326 -8.47 19.00 13.27
CA PHE A 326 -8.18 20.34 12.75
C PHE A 326 -8.09 21.32 13.92
N SER A 327 -6.92 21.94 14.11
CA SER A 327 -6.69 22.97 15.15
C SER A 327 -7.12 22.56 16.58
N GLY A 328 -6.97 21.27 16.92
CA GLY A 328 -7.37 20.72 18.22
C GLY A 328 -8.84 20.30 18.33
N VAL A 329 -9.60 20.33 17.24
CA VAL A 329 -10.97 19.80 17.15
C VAL A 329 -11.00 18.58 16.23
N SER A 330 -11.31 17.42 16.79
CA SER A 330 -11.51 16.18 16.04
C SER A 330 -12.87 16.20 15.31
N LYS A 331 -12.87 15.81 14.04
CA LYS A 331 -14.01 15.82 13.12
C LYS A 331 -13.99 14.58 12.25
N ASP A 332 -15.14 14.06 11.91
CA ASP A 332 -15.25 12.97 10.93
C ASP A 332 -15.25 13.55 9.52
N LEU A 333 -14.28 13.13 8.71
CA LEU A 333 -14.09 13.55 7.32
C LEU A 333 -14.50 12.37 6.42
N SER A 334 -15.74 12.41 5.92
CA SER A 334 -16.23 11.46 4.91
C SER A 334 -15.88 11.92 3.50
N THR A 335 -15.43 11.00 2.65
CA THR A 335 -15.16 11.26 1.23
C THR A 335 -16.41 11.63 0.45
N SER A 336 -17.61 11.28 0.93
CA SER A 336 -18.92 11.63 0.32
C SER A 336 -19.18 13.14 0.19
N ARG A 337 -18.38 13.95 0.88
CA ARG A 337 -18.42 15.42 0.77
C ARG A 337 -17.62 15.96 -0.42
N PHE A 338 -16.92 15.10 -1.16
CA PHE A 338 -15.95 15.45 -2.19
C PHE A 338 -16.14 14.62 -3.46
N THR A 339 -15.37 14.95 -4.50
CA THR A 339 -15.04 14.06 -5.61
C THR A 339 -13.72 13.38 -5.28
N PHE A 340 -13.75 12.14 -4.77
CA PHE A 340 -12.57 11.48 -4.22
C PHE A 340 -11.53 11.14 -5.31
N PRO A 341 -10.26 11.56 -5.16
CA PRO A 341 -9.20 11.25 -6.12
C PRO A 341 -8.66 9.83 -5.96
N VAL A 342 -8.53 9.16 -7.09
CA VAL A 342 -7.78 7.92 -7.26
C VAL A 342 -6.47 8.25 -7.95
N ASP A 343 -5.37 7.86 -7.31
CA ASP A 343 -4.01 8.09 -7.78
C ASP A 343 -3.70 7.29 -9.07
N GLY A 344 -2.79 7.84 -9.87
CA GLY A 344 -2.38 7.33 -11.17
C GLY A 344 -1.39 6.18 -11.14
N ASP A 345 -0.79 5.87 -9.99
CA ASP A 345 -0.04 4.64 -9.78
C ASP A 345 -0.97 3.42 -9.55
N ILE A 346 -2.26 3.64 -9.30
CA ILE A 346 -3.26 2.59 -9.05
C ILE A 346 -3.96 2.15 -10.32
N GLU A 347 -3.93 0.84 -10.57
CA GLU A 347 -4.67 0.15 -11.62
C GLU A 347 -5.75 -0.77 -11.02
N PHE A 348 -6.94 -0.75 -11.62
CA PHE A 348 -8.07 -1.60 -11.22
C PHE A 348 -8.41 -2.61 -12.30
N GLU A 349 -8.58 -3.87 -11.91
CA GLU A 349 -9.14 -4.90 -12.78
C GLU A 349 -10.45 -5.44 -12.19
N LEU A 350 -11.54 -5.31 -12.92
CA LEU A 350 -12.88 -5.74 -12.51
C LEU A 350 -13.22 -7.05 -13.22
N HIS A 351 -13.05 -8.18 -12.54
CA HIS A 351 -13.32 -9.53 -13.03
C HIS A 351 -14.63 -10.05 -12.42
N SER A 352 -15.53 -10.62 -13.23
CA SER A 352 -16.80 -11.25 -12.81
C SER A 352 -17.75 -10.42 -11.94
N GLY A 353 -19.01 -10.29 -12.37
CA GLY A 353 -20.09 -9.74 -11.54
C GLY A 353 -20.30 -8.23 -11.70
N ASN A 354 -20.97 -7.63 -10.71
CA ASN A 354 -21.50 -6.27 -10.83
C ASN A 354 -20.72 -5.27 -9.98
N TYR A 355 -20.38 -4.15 -10.60
CA TYR A 355 -19.62 -3.06 -10.02
C TYR A 355 -20.43 -1.76 -10.10
N THR A 356 -20.45 -0.97 -9.03
CA THR A 356 -21.23 0.28 -8.98
C THR A 356 -20.47 1.35 -8.22
N PHE A 357 -20.43 2.57 -8.76
CA PHE A 357 -20.02 3.75 -8.00
C PHE A 357 -21.21 4.23 -7.17
N ASN A 358 -21.11 4.16 -5.84
CA ASN A 358 -22.07 4.73 -4.89
C ASN A 358 -21.58 6.06 -4.27
N ASP A 359 -20.38 6.52 -4.65
CA ASP A 359 -19.88 7.87 -4.34
C ASP A 359 -19.27 8.55 -5.59
N ASN A 360 -18.80 9.79 -5.46
CA ASN A 360 -18.20 10.56 -6.54
C ASN A 360 -16.68 10.35 -6.59
N PHE A 361 -16.14 10.04 -7.77
CA PHE A 361 -14.72 9.72 -7.95
C PHE A 361 -14.09 10.50 -9.11
N LYS A 362 -12.80 10.82 -8.98
CA LYS A 362 -11.95 11.30 -10.07
C LYS A 362 -10.70 10.44 -10.17
N PHE A 363 -10.46 9.85 -11.34
CA PHE A 363 -9.28 9.06 -11.65
C PHE A 363 -8.25 9.98 -12.33
N LEU A 364 -7.14 10.23 -11.64
CA LEU A 364 -6.08 11.12 -12.12
C LEU A 364 -5.22 10.42 -13.19
N THR A 365 -4.47 11.21 -13.96
CA THR A 365 -3.63 10.72 -15.05
C THR A 365 -2.67 9.62 -14.56
N GLY A 366 -2.53 8.55 -15.36
CA GLY A 366 -1.84 7.30 -15.02
C GLY A 366 -2.78 6.17 -14.60
N SER A 367 -3.95 6.49 -14.05
CA SER A 367 -4.87 5.47 -13.52
C SER A 367 -5.61 4.75 -14.64
N VAL A 368 -5.71 3.42 -14.53
CA VAL A 368 -6.34 2.56 -15.52
C VAL A 368 -7.37 1.67 -14.85
N MET A 369 -8.56 1.56 -15.45
CA MET A 369 -9.59 0.63 -15.02
C MET A 369 -9.95 -0.34 -16.16
N THR A 370 -9.62 -1.62 -16.00
CA THR A 370 -10.00 -2.66 -16.95
C THR A 370 -11.25 -3.39 -16.47
N VAL A 371 -12.31 -3.44 -17.27
CA VAL A 371 -13.51 -4.24 -17.02
C VAL A 371 -13.46 -5.49 -17.89
N TYR A 372 -13.37 -6.66 -17.26
CA TYR A 372 -13.26 -7.94 -17.95
C TYR A 372 -14.62 -8.48 -18.41
N ALA A 373 -14.59 -9.40 -19.38
CA ALA A 373 -15.74 -9.76 -20.22
C ALA A 373 -17.02 -10.20 -19.48
N ASP A 374 -16.90 -10.69 -18.24
CA ASP A 374 -17.99 -11.16 -17.38
C ASP A 374 -18.38 -10.16 -16.27
N ALA A 375 -17.90 -8.91 -16.35
CA ALA A 375 -18.20 -7.83 -15.43
C ALA A 375 -19.07 -6.72 -16.05
N THR A 376 -19.85 -6.06 -15.20
CA THR A 376 -20.66 -4.87 -15.55
C THR A 376 -20.36 -3.75 -14.57
N LEU A 377 -20.07 -2.55 -15.08
CA LEU A 377 -19.79 -1.35 -14.30
C LEU A 377 -20.93 -0.34 -14.46
N THR A 378 -21.44 0.22 -13.36
CA THR A 378 -22.54 1.21 -13.37
C THR A 378 -22.15 2.52 -12.70
N VAL A 379 -22.49 3.63 -13.33
CA VAL A 379 -22.46 5.00 -12.77
C VAL A 379 -23.92 5.45 -12.55
N PRO A 380 -24.48 5.38 -11.33
CA PRO A 380 -25.87 5.75 -11.02
C PRO A 380 -26.20 7.22 -11.29
N SER A 381 -27.49 7.53 -11.42
CA SER A 381 -27.99 8.85 -11.87
C SER A 381 -27.60 10.06 -11.01
N ASP A 382 -27.29 9.84 -9.74
CA ASP A 382 -26.93 10.86 -8.75
C ASP A 382 -25.41 10.94 -8.49
N LYS A 383 -24.60 10.18 -9.26
CA LYS A 383 -23.14 10.09 -9.07
C LYS A 383 -22.37 10.70 -10.23
N LYS A 384 -21.16 11.17 -9.92
CA LYS A 384 -20.19 11.76 -10.85
C LYS A 384 -18.89 10.96 -10.82
N VAL A 385 -18.48 10.45 -11.97
CA VAL A 385 -17.20 9.75 -12.15
C VAL A 385 -16.47 10.35 -13.33
N VAL A 386 -15.21 10.74 -13.15
CA VAL A 386 -14.42 11.36 -14.21
C VAL A 386 -13.03 10.72 -14.30
N PHE A 387 -12.54 10.51 -15.52
CA PHE A 387 -11.17 10.09 -15.81
C PHE A 387 -10.45 11.24 -16.53
N TYR A 388 -9.29 11.64 -16.05
CA TYR A 388 -8.57 12.82 -16.54
C TYR A 388 -7.76 12.49 -17.78
N ASP A 389 -7.94 13.29 -18.84
CA ASP A 389 -7.14 13.27 -20.05
C ASP A 389 -5.80 14.01 -19.86
N GLU A 390 -5.82 15.13 -19.15
CA GLU A 390 -4.65 15.92 -18.76
C GLU A 390 -4.78 16.38 -17.29
N PHE A 391 -3.70 16.33 -16.51
CA PHE A 391 -3.66 16.87 -15.16
C PHE A 391 -2.45 17.79 -14.98
N ASN A 392 -2.74 19.08 -14.85
CA ASN A 392 -1.74 20.12 -14.60
C ASN A 392 -1.89 20.59 -13.15
N ASP A 393 -1.19 19.92 -12.23
CA ASP A 393 -1.14 20.36 -10.85
C ASP A 393 -0.27 21.63 -10.75
N ILE A 394 -0.76 22.64 -10.04
CA ILE A 394 -0.07 23.94 -9.93
C ILE A 394 0.76 23.93 -8.64
N ASP A 395 2.07 24.20 -8.76
CA ASP A 395 3.02 24.25 -7.65
C ASP A 395 2.45 24.89 -6.38
N ASN A 396 2.52 24.11 -5.32
CA ASN A 396 2.18 24.51 -3.97
C ASN A 396 3.45 24.90 -3.19
N ASN A 397 4.47 24.05 -3.18
CA ASN A 397 5.76 24.34 -2.55
C ASN A 397 6.89 23.41 -3.06
N GLY A 398 7.46 23.71 -4.23
CA GLY A 398 8.75 23.16 -4.66
C GLY A 398 8.64 21.94 -5.56
N THR A 399 8.41 20.76 -4.99
CA THR A 399 8.32 19.47 -5.73
C THR A 399 7.02 18.70 -5.50
N SER A 400 6.09 19.28 -4.73
CA SER A 400 4.81 18.68 -4.36
C SER A 400 3.75 18.72 -5.49
N GLU A 401 4.19 18.59 -6.74
CA GLU A 401 3.37 18.62 -7.95
C GLU A 401 3.08 17.18 -8.39
N TYR A 402 1.81 16.85 -8.63
CA TYR A 402 1.43 15.54 -9.14
C TYR A 402 2.19 15.19 -10.45
N PRO A 403 2.78 13.98 -10.56
CA PRO A 403 3.61 13.60 -11.69
C PRO A 403 2.91 13.63 -13.06
N GLN A 404 3.70 13.90 -14.10
CA GLN A 404 3.23 13.93 -15.47
C GLN A 404 3.10 12.50 -16.04
N ARG A 405 1.87 12.00 -15.96
CA ARG A 405 1.43 10.65 -16.36
C ARG A 405 0.47 10.71 -17.57
N ASP A 406 0.28 9.59 -18.26
CA ASP A 406 -0.61 9.48 -19.42
C ASP A 406 -2.10 9.66 -19.04
N ALA A 407 -2.96 9.94 -20.03
CA ALA A 407 -4.41 10.04 -19.82
C ALA A 407 -5.00 8.81 -19.12
N ALA A 408 -5.83 9.02 -18.09
CA ALA A 408 -6.58 7.99 -17.40
C ALA A 408 -7.71 7.45 -18.30
N TYR A 409 -8.01 6.15 -18.21
CA TYR A 409 -9.05 5.54 -19.06
C TYR A 409 -9.68 4.27 -18.48
N ILE A 410 -10.89 3.97 -18.97
CA ILE A 410 -11.52 2.66 -18.85
C ILE A 410 -11.22 1.82 -20.09
N LEU A 411 -10.86 0.55 -19.91
CA LEU A 411 -10.78 -0.46 -20.96
C LEU A 411 -11.87 -1.52 -20.78
N LEU A 412 -12.80 -1.63 -21.73
CA LEU A 412 -13.86 -2.62 -21.75
C LEU A 412 -13.46 -3.82 -22.62
N LYS A 413 -13.13 -4.95 -21.99
CA LYS A 413 -12.73 -6.19 -22.67
C LYS A 413 -13.91 -7.08 -23.01
N GLY A 414 -13.79 -7.88 -24.08
CA GLY A 414 -14.80 -8.87 -24.49
C GLY A 414 -16.24 -8.33 -24.53
N ASN A 415 -17.16 -8.94 -23.78
CA ASN A 415 -18.58 -8.54 -23.68
C ASN A 415 -18.93 -7.80 -22.37
N SER A 416 -17.95 -7.20 -21.70
CA SER A 416 -18.17 -6.32 -20.54
C SER A 416 -19.06 -5.14 -20.90
N THR A 417 -19.74 -4.55 -19.91
CA THR A 417 -20.58 -3.36 -20.12
C THR A 417 -20.31 -2.23 -19.13
N LEU A 418 -20.43 -1.00 -19.62
CA LEU A 418 -20.41 0.23 -18.84
C LEU A 418 -21.76 0.94 -18.98
N ASN A 419 -22.49 1.03 -17.88
CA ASN A 419 -23.83 1.61 -17.81
C ASN A 419 -23.79 2.99 -17.14
N ILE A 420 -23.82 4.04 -17.95
CA ILE A 420 -23.74 5.44 -17.50
C ILE A 420 -25.16 5.99 -17.35
N GLN A 421 -25.61 6.21 -16.11
CA GLN A 421 -26.88 6.87 -15.81
C GLN A 421 -26.69 8.27 -15.21
N GLY A 422 -25.55 8.53 -14.57
CA GLY A 422 -25.19 9.82 -13.95
C GLY A 422 -24.28 10.69 -14.82
N SER A 423 -23.33 11.36 -14.17
CA SER A 423 -22.34 12.22 -14.82
C SER A 423 -21.05 11.44 -15.08
N PHE A 424 -20.61 11.33 -16.34
CA PHE A 424 -19.39 10.62 -16.73
C PHE A 424 -18.56 11.36 -17.79
N ALA A 425 -17.26 11.52 -17.54
CA ALA A 425 -16.29 12.06 -18.51
C ALA A 425 -14.96 11.29 -18.49
N GLY A 426 -14.17 11.46 -19.54
CA GLY A 426 -12.90 10.77 -19.77
C GLY A 426 -12.97 9.72 -20.88
N ILE A 427 -11.84 9.04 -21.09
CA ILE A 427 -11.64 8.11 -22.20
C ILE A 427 -12.17 6.71 -21.85
N VAL A 428 -13.01 6.15 -22.71
CA VAL A 428 -13.45 4.74 -22.66
C VAL A 428 -13.05 4.04 -23.95
N LYS A 429 -12.25 2.98 -23.81
CA LYS A 429 -11.75 2.15 -24.91
C LYS A 429 -12.51 0.82 -24.93
N CYS A 430 -13.17 0.49 -26.03
CA CYS A 430 -13.85 -0.79 -26.22
C CYS A 430 -13.00 -1.72 -27.09
N GLU A 431 -12.72 -2.93 -26.61
CA GLU A 431 -12.00 -3.97 -27.37
C GLU A 431 -12.87 -4.57 -28.48
N THR A 432 -14.19 -4.73 -28.24
CA THR A 432 -15.08 -5.50 -29.13
C THR A 432 -16.15 -4.64 -29.82
N SER A 433 -16.93 -3.84 -29.09
CA SER A 433 -17.96 -2.97 -29.66
C SER A 433 -18.22 -1.72 -28.82
N LEU A 434 -18.58 -0.62 -29.47
CA LEU A 434 -19.06 0.58 -28.77
C LEU A 434 -20.41 0.35 -28.06
N ASP A 435 -21.18 -0.67 -28.47
CA ASP A 435 -22.43 -1.08 -27.80
C ASP A 435 -22.21 -1.60 -26.37
N GLN A 436 -20.95 -1.82 -25.96
CA GLN A 436 -20.57 -2.09 -24.57
C GLN A 436 -20.87 -0.90 -23.64
N VAL A 437 -20.97 0.33 -24.17
CA VAL A 437 -21.32 1.52 -23.40
C VAL A 437 -22.80 1.88 -23.59
N ILE A 438 -23.54 1.87 -22.49
CA ILE A 438 -24.96 2.21 -22.44
C ILE A 438 -25.10 3.57 -21.74
N VAL A 439 -25.46 4.61 -22.49
CA VAL A 439 -25.71 5.96 -21.96
C VAL A 439 -27.21 6.15 -21.73
N GLY A 440 -27.60 6.36 -20.47
CA GLY A 440 -28.96 6.64 -20.05
C GLY A 440 -29.47 7.99 -20.56
N ALA A 441 -30.78 8.11 -20.76
CA ALA A 441 -31.39 9.29 -21.38
C ALA A 441 -31.20 10.61 -20.61
N ASN A 442 -30.86 10.54 -19.32
CA ASN A 442 -30.61 11.68 -18.44
C ASN A 442 -29.13 11.81 -18.02
N ALA A 443 -28.24 10.96 -18.56
CA ALA A 443 -26.82 11.01 -18.24
C ALA A 443 -26.18 12.31 -18.77
N VAL A 444 -25.16 12.79 -18.06
CA VAL A 444 -24.40 13.99 -18.44
C VAL A 444 -22.99 13.56 -18.85
N THR A 445 -22.59 13.90 -20.07
CA THR A 445 -21.32 13.45 -20.68
C THR A 445 -20.51 14.56 -21.33
N ILE A 446 -20.93 15.82 -21.15
CA ILE A 446 -20.31 17.03 -21.71
C ILE A 446 -20.13 18.09 -20.63
N ASN A 447 -19.05 18.87 -20.71
CA ASN A 447 -18.75 19.98 -19.80
C ASN A 447 -18.84 19.60 -18.32
N ILE A 448 -18.31 18.43 -17.93
CA ILE A 448 -18.37 18.00 -16.53
C ILE A 448 -17.28 18.73 -15.76
N GLU A 449 -17.70 19.58 -14.82
CA GLU A 449 -16.79 20.31 -13.96
C GLU A 449 -16.21 19.40 -12.86
N SER A 450 -14.88 19.42 -12.77
CA SER A 450 -14.16 18.92 -11.60
C SER A 450 -13.25 20.02 -11.07
N LYS A 451 -13.26 20.21 -9.75
CA LYS A 451 -12.50 21.28 -9.08
C LYS A 451 -11.13 20.76 -8.66
N GLU A 452 -10.14 21.62 -8.77
CA GLU A 452 -8.78 21.35 -8.30
C GLU A 452 -8.24 22.47 -7.40
N ALA A 453 -7.15 22.16 -6.71
CA ALA A 453 -6.38 23.12 -5.94
C ALA A 453 -5.55 24.03 -6.87
N ASN A 454 -5.16 25.21 -6.39
CA ASN A 454 -4.53 26.25 -7.21
C ASN A 454 -3.25 26.77 -6.56
N GLY A 455 -2.25 25.88 -6.48
CA GLY A 455 -1.03 26.12 -5.74
C GLY A 455 -1.29 26.53 -4.28
N TYR A 456 -0.41 27.37 -3.75
CA TYR A 456 -0.42 27.76 -2.33
C TYR A 456 -1.53 28.73 -1.92
N ASN A 457 -2.15 29.45 -2.88
CA ASN A 457 -2.96 30.62 -2.57
C ASN A 457 -4.48 30.41 -2.61
N ASN A 458 -4.99 29.33 -3.22
CA ASN A 458 -6.35 28.76 -3.13
C ASN A 458 -7.59 29.70 -3.10
N LYS A 459 -7.48 30.98 -3.49
CA LYS A 459 -8.61 31.94 -3.55
C LYS A 459 -9.58 31.68 -4.70
N THR A 460 -9.18 30.82 -5.64
CA THR A 460 -10.02 30.29 -6.71
C THR A 460 -9.66 28.82 -6.87
N ALA A 461 -10.61 27.91 -6.67
CA ALA A 461 -10.49 26.53 -7.09
C ALA A 461 -10.82 26.47 -8.59
N PRO A 462 -9.84 26.29 -9.50
CA PRO A 462 -10.12 26.14 -10.93
C PRO A 462 -11.00 24.91 -11.15
N SER A 463 -12.00 25.07 -12.02
CA SER A 463 -12.78 23.97 -12.57
C SER A 463 -12.17 23.56 -13.91
N VAL A 464 -11.74 22.32 -14.04
CA VAL A 464 -11.46 21.70 -15.34
C VAL A 464 -12.79 21.21 -15.92
N SER A 465 -13.02 21.43 -17.22
CA SER A 465 -14.19 20.93 -17.94
C SER A 465 -13.81 19.68 -18.73
N LEU A 466 -14.28 18.53 -18.29
CA LEU A 466 -13.98 17.22 -18.87
C LEU A 466 -15.10 16.77 -19.81
N TYR A 467 -14.75 15.93 -20.79
CA TYR A 467 -15.64 15.43 -21.84
C TYR A 467 -15.56 13.90 -21.93
N PHE A 468 -16.66 13.26 -22.32
CA PHE A 468 -16.66 11.84 -22.64
C PHE A 468 -16.06 11.59 -24.03
N ASP A 469 -15.05 10.71 -24.12
CA ASP A 469 -14.48 10.23 -25.37
C ASP A 469 -14.62 8.69 -25.46
N LEU A 470 -15.23 8.21 -26.55
CA LEU A 470 -15.56 6.80 -26.76
C LEU A 470 -14.81 6.27 -27.98
N GLN A 471 -13.86 5.37 -27.72
CA GLN A 471 -12.90 4.89 -28.69
C GLN A 471 -13.04 3.37 -28.92
N THR A 472 -12.85 2.91 -30.17
CA THR A 472 -12.58 1.50 -30.47
C THR A 472 -11.08 1.24 -30.36
N GLN A 473 -10.65 0.34 -29.49
CA GLN A 473 -9.26 -0.10 -29.43
C GLN A 473 -9.08 -1.31 -30.35
N LEU A 474 -8.36 -1.12 -31.47
CA LEU A 474 -7.98 -2.20 -32.35
C LEU A 474 -7.05 -3.17 -31.60
N VAL A 475 -7.41 -4.45 -31.53
CA VAL A 475 -6.52 -5.50 -31.05
C VAL A 475 -5.29 -5.54 -31.95
N THR A 476 -4.12 -5.16 -31.41
CA THR A 476 -2.84 -5.42 -32.06
C THR A 476 -2.60 -6.92 -32.08
N ALA A 477 -2.56 -7.48 -33.30
CA ALA A 477 -2.46 -8.91 -33.58
C ALA A 477 -1.05 -9.50 -33.36
#